data_AF-A0A5M9NXF8-F1
#
_entry.id   AF-A0A5M9NXF8-F1
#
_cell.length_a   1.000
_cell.length_b   1.000
_cell.length_c   1.000
_cell.angle_alpha   90.00
_cell.angle_beta   90.00
_cell.angle_gamma   90.00
#
_symmetry.space_group_name_H-M   'P 1'
#
loop_
_entity.id
_entity.type
_entity.pdbx_description
1 polymer ?
#
loop_
_entity_poly.entity_id
_entity_poly.type
_entity_poly.pdbx_seq_one_letter_code
_entity_poly.pdbx_strand_id
1 'polypeptide(L)'
;MSITKETLQKHLKDPAIFCCRREKGLVISAADLEDPELFDDMQDAGLLKLSPNGLRIEQVIGSTLTEDVEALTPITKDVLDKINEVEEVKEVDESEAPQKIEKVSEIQSVGGNGMIHIEIGKAEKFEGLKLDVPVFAGAAPAVPVEEAEKIGEKKVIHKLVKKHIKISDVKLGSKTFIKDGVITIDEDIVKSAVKEDVLCKRLKLDVIHPDERHIYTDTIMDVCPIATKVEGELGEGITKVADGVVFMLTGVDEDGVQIHEFGSSEGYLDEKMYFGHPGCADENDIIIRCHAVVQRLSGMTRPGPFAAHKCQDHIIQAVRDELKNYEGEVVREEICEDVRREGNPRVVLVKEIMGQGAMHDNIICPREPSGVLGGQKNVDCGNVPIILTPNQVRDGSIHALTCIGPATKEMTRHYIREPLVEGLAKDDELDLVGVIFVGSPQVNDEKLWVSERLGSMLESLDLDGAIITTEGFGNNHIDFIQHIGQAGKRGIPVVGVSFCAYQGQLVVGNKYATAMVEENMDKGGFENDIAGCSCVTPEVAARAIQMLKNKMEGVEIKPAEKKWNNDVINANNKILGLPETKLVESGTLH
;
A
#
# COMPACT_ATOMS: atom_id res chain seq x y z
N MET A 1 -15.61 -5.80 -27.63
CA MET A 1 -15.51 -4.39 -28.09
C MET A 1 -14.60 -4.37 -29.30
N SER A 2 -14.88 -3.61 -30.35
CA SER A 2 -13.99 -3.65 -31.51
C SER A 2 -12.67 -2.90 -31.29
N ILE A 3 -11.59 -3.40 -31.90
CA ILE A 3 -10.26 -2.78 -31.81
C ILE A 3 -10.21 -1.44 -32.55
N THR A 4 -9.42 -0.50 -32.00
CA THR A 4 -9.14 0.77 -32.68
C THR A 4 -8.07 0.61 -33.75
N LYS A 5 -7.92 1.62 -34.62
CA LYS A 5 -6.83 1.64 -35.61
C LYS A 5 -5.44 1.67 -34.97
N GLU A 6 -5.30 2.24 -33.78
CA GLU A 6 -4.03 2.29 -33.04
C GLU A 6 -3.69 0.93 -32.42
N THR A 7 -4.69 0.24 -31.88
CA THR A 7 -4.52 -1.10 -31.29
C THR A 7 -4.23 -2.14 -32.37
N LEU A 8 -4.84 -2.03 -33.56
CA LEU A 8 -4.66 -2.96 -34.69
C LEU A 8 -3.18 -3.27 -35.01
N GLN A 9 -2.32 -2.26 -34.98
CA GLN A 9 -0.89 -2.44 -35.33
C GLN A 9 -0.13 -3.34 -34.36
N LYS A 10 -0.54 -3.39 -33.09
CA LYS A 10 0.10 -4.21 -32.05
C LYS A 10 -0.30 -5.68 -32.14
N HIS A 11 -1.48 -5.96 -32.71
CA HIS A 11 -2.11 -7.29 -32.71
C HIS A 11 -2.21 -7.92 -34.10
N LEU A 12 -1.47 -7.42 -35.10
CA LEU A 12 -1.51 -7.96 -36.47
C LEU A 12 -1.26 -9.48 -36.53
N LYS A 13 -0.44 -10.00 -35.61
CA LYS A 13 -0.08 -11.42 -35.50
C LYS A 13 -1.01 -12.23 -34.60
N ASP A 14 -2.02 -11.62 -34.00
CA ASP A 14 -2.96 -12.32 -33.13
C ASP A 14 -4.13 -12.91 -33.93
N PRO A 15 -4.88 -13.87 -33.35
CA PRO A 15 -6.03 -14.47 -34.01
C PRO A 15 -7.09 -13.42 -34.41
N ALA A 16 -7.73 -13.61 -35.55
CA ALA A 16 -8.80 -12.74 -36.01
C ALA A 16 -10.17 -13.33 -35.62
N ILE A 17 -10.89 -12.60 -34.77
CA ILE A 17 -12.23 -12.94 -34.27
C ILE A 17 -13.16 -11.74 -34.52
N PHE A 18 -14.41 -11.97 -34.92
CA PHE A 18 -15.40 -10.88 -35.04
C PHE A 18 -15.99 -10.49 -33.69
N CYS A 19 -16.08 -9.18 -33.42
CA CYS A 19 -16.69 -8.64 -32.19
C CYS A 19 -18.22 -8.77 -32.17
N CYS A 20 -18.86 -8.87 -33.33
CA CYS A 20 -20.30 -9.07 -33.49
C CYS A 20 -20.60 -9.77 -34.82
N ARG A 21 -21.83 -10.26 -35.00
CA ARG A 21 -22.23 -10.95 -36.22
C ARG A 21 -22.03 -10.03 -37.43
N ARG A 22 -21.40 -10.56 -38.48
CA ARG A 22 -21.13 -9.85 -39.73
C ARG A 22 -21.81 -10.54 -40.90
N GLU A 23 -22.36 -9.74 -41.81
CA GLU A 23 -23.10 -10.23 -42.97
C GLU A 23 -22.17 -10.40 -44.18
N LYS A 24 -22.59 -11.31 -45.07
CA LYS A 24 -21.96 -11.50 -46.37
C LYS A 24 -21.74 -10.18 -47.11
N GLY A 25 -20.54 -10.00 -47.68
CA GLY A 25 -20.16 -8.82 -48.47
C GLY A 25 -19.49 -7.70 -47.65
N LEU A 26 -19.38 -7.83 -46.33
CA LEU A 26 -18.59 -6.91 -45.50
C LEU A 26 -17.10 -7.00 -45.85
N VAL A 27 -16.44 -5.85 -45.95
CA VAL A 27 -14.96 -5.73 -46.01
C VAL A 27 -14.42 -5.52 -44.60
N ILE A 28 -13.58 -6.44 -44.14
CA ILE A 28 -13.11 -6.49 -42.75
C ILE A 28 -12.21 -5.30 -42.43
N SER A 29 -12.53 -4.59 -41.35
CA SER A 29 -11.77 -3.48 -40.79
C SER A 29 -11.47 -3.68 -39.30
N ALA A 30 -10.68 -2.78 -38.70
CA ALA A 30 -10.41 -2.80 -37.26
C ALA A 30 -11.70 -2.79 -36.42
N ALA A 31 -12.71 -2.03 -36.86
CA ALA A 31 -13.98 -1.91 -36.15
C ALA A 31 -14.83 -3.18 -36.17
N ASP A 32 -14.39 -4.22 -36.90
CA ASP A 32 -15.08 -5.50 -37.02
C ASP A 32 -14.46 -6.59 -36.14
N LEU A 33 -13.21 -6.40 -35.72
CA LEU A 33 -12.44 -7.40 -35.00
C LEU A 33 -12.51 -7.16 -33.49
N GLU A 34 -12.64 -8.25 -32.74
CA GLU A 34 -12.60 -8.25 -31.28
C GLU A 34 -11.16 -8.06 -30.78
N ASP A 35 -11.02 -7.53 -29.56
CA ASP A 35 -9.73 -7.25 -28.95
C ASP A 35 -9.03 -8.54 -28.50
N PRO A 36 -7.86 -8.90 -29.08
CA PRO A 36 -7.13 -10.10 -28.69
C PRO A 36 -6.68 -10.12 -27.23
N GLU A 37 -6.53 -8.96 -26.59
CA GLU A 37 -6.22 -8.87 -25.16
C GLU A 37 -7.33 -9.52 -24.30
N LEU A 38 -8.57 -9.60 -24.82
CA LEU A 38 -9.72 -10.19 -24.14
C LEU A 38 -9.91 -11.70 -24.41
N PHE A 39 -9.17 -12.29 -25.36
CA PHE A 39 -9.47 -13.66 -25.80
C PHE A 39 -9.29 -14.70 -24.72
N ASP A 40 -8.22 -14.59 -23.92
CA ASP A 40 -7.98 -15.54 -22.84
C ASP A 40 -9.11 -15.48 -21.78
N ASP A 41 -9.59 -14.28 -21.43
CA ASP A 41 -10.71 -14.11 -20.51
C ASP A 41 -12.01 -14.69 -21.09
N MET A 42 -12.24 -14.50 -22.40
CA MET A 42 -13.37 -15.09 -23.10
C MET A 42 -13.26 -16.62 -23.20
N GLN A 43 -12.05 -17.18 -23.32
CA GLN A 43 -11.83 -18.62 -23.29
C GLN A 43 -12.07 -19.20 -21.89
N ASP A 44 -11.58 -18.52 -20.85
CA ASP A 44 -11.81 -18.88 -19.45
C ASP A 44 -13.30 -18.80 -19.08
N ALA A 45 -14.04 -17.82 -19.61
CA ALA A 45 -15.49 -17.70 -19.47
C ALA A 45 -16.28 -18.69 -20.34
N GLY A 46 -15.62 -19.47 -21.20
CA GLY A 46 -16.26 -20.41 -22.14
C GLY A 46 -17.04 -19.72 -23.27
N LEU A 47 -16.82 -18.43 -23.50
CA LEU A 47 -17.46 -17.62 -24.54
C LEU A 47 -16.76 -17.75 -25.90
N LEU A 48 -15.45 -18.03 -25.90
CA LEU A 48 -14.63 -18.15 -27.09
C LEU A 48 -13.88 -19.48 -27.09
N LYS A 49 -13.72 -20.06 -28.29
CA LYS A 49 -12.80 -21.19 -28.50
C LYS A 49 -11.97 -20.92 -29.74
N LEU A 50 -10.68 -20.69 -29.56
CA LEU A 50 -9.76 -20.50 -30.67
C LEU A 50 -9.65 -21.80 -31.49
N SER A 51 -9.57 -21.64 -32.81
CA SER A 51 -9.45 -22.73 -33.77
C SER A 51 -8.01 -22.84 -34.25
N PRO A 52 -7.44 -24.05 -34.37
CA PRO A 52 -6.14 -24.26 -35.03
C PRO A 52 -6.11 -23.78 -36.49
N ASN A 53 -7.28 -23.68 -37.12
CA ASN A 53 -7.44 -23.21 -38.50
C ASN A 53 -7.82 -21.72 -38.59
N GLY A 54 -7.85 -21.00 -37.45
CA GLY A 54 -8.15 -19.57 -37.40
C GLY A 54 -7.01 -18.74 -38.02
N LEU A 55 -7.38 -17.72 -38.77
CA LEU A 55 -6.45 -16.78 -39.41
C LEU A 55 -6.05 -15.65 -38.46
N ARG A 56 -4.93 -15.00 -38.75
CA ARG A 56 -4.44 -13.82 -38.01
C ARG A 56 -5.02 -12.52 -38.56
N ILE A 57 -5.01 -11.46 -37.75
CA ILE A 57 -5.56 -10.15 -38.12
C ILE A 57 -4.99 -9.63 -39.44
N GLU A 58 -3.67 -9.71 -39.62
CA GLU A 58 -2.96 -9.30 -40.85
C GLU A 58 -3.44 -10.05 -42.11
N GLN A 59 -3.87 -11.30 -41.94
CA GLN A 59 -4.28 -12.18 -43.03
C GLN A 59 -5.69 -11.85 -43.54
N VAL A 60 -6.54 -11.28 -42.68
CA VAL A 60 -7.97 -11.07 -42.98
C VAL A 60 -8.33 -9.63 -43.28
N ILE A 61 -7.55 -8.65 -42.77
CA ILE A 61 -7.89 -7.23 -42.89
C ILE A 61 -8.03 -6.81 -44.37
N GLY A 62 -9.14 -6.15 -44.73
CA GLY A 62 -9.43 -5.77 -46.12
C GLY A 62 -9.89 -6.90 -47.05
N SER A 63 -10.13 -8.11 -46.52
CA SER A 63 -10.81 -9.21 -47.22
C SER A 63 -12.33 -9.11 -47.05
N THR A 64 -13.08 -9.72 -47.97
CA THR A 64 -14.55 -9.65 -48.03
C THR A 64 -15.17 -10.97 -47.61
N LEU A 65 -16.22 -10.91 -46.80
CA LEU A 65 -16.97 -12.09 -46.39
C LEU A 65 -17.78 -12.71 -47.54
N THR A 66 -17.67 -14.03 -47.73
CA THR A 66 -18.42 -14.80 -48.75
C THR A 66 -19.76 -15.33 -48.24
N GLU A 67 -19.95 -15.35 -46.91
CA GLU A 67 -21.15 -15.75 -46.18
C GLU A 67 -21.28 -14.98 -44.85
N ASP A 68 -22.39 -15.19 -44.13
CA ASP A 68 -22.62 -14.59 -42.81
C ASP A 68 -21.77 -15.30 -41.75
N VAL A 69 -21.15 -14.55 -40.84
CA VAL A 69 -20.30 -15.09 -39.76
C VAL A 69 -20.80 -14.60 -38.40
N GLU A 70 -20.99 -15.53 -37.47
CA GLU A 70 -21.44 -15.22 -36.12
C GLU A 70 -20.34 -14.57 -35.26
N ALA A 71 -20.75 -13.78 -34.27
CA ALA A 71 -19.84 -13.16 -33.30
C ALA A 71 -18.99 -14.20 -32.56
N LEU A 72 -17.78 -13.82 -32.11
CA LEU A 72 -16.90 -14.64 -31.28
C LEU A 72 -16.54 -16.01 -31.90
N THR A 73 -16.53 -16.09 -33.22
CA THR A 73 -16.07 -17.26 -33.96
C THR A 73 -14.74 -16.97 -34.67
N PRO A 74 -13.80 -17.93 -34.70
CA PRO A 74 -12.57 -17.77 -35.46
C PRO A 74 -12.80 -17.57 -36.95
N ILE A 75 -12.15 -16.56 -37.54
CA ILE A 75 -12.21 -16.33 -38.98
C ILE A 75 -11.33 -17.36 -39.68
N THR A 76 -11.94 -18.15 -40.56
CA THR A 76 -11.27 -19.21 -41.30
C THR A 76 -11.25 -18.90 -42.80
N LYS A 77 -10.49 -19.68 -43.56
CA LYS A 77 -10.29 -19.45 -45.00
C LYS A 77 -11.57 -19.58 -45.84
N ASP A 78 -12.50 -20.41 -45.41
CA ASP A 78 -13.74 -20.73 -46.11
C ASP A 78 -14.71 -19.55 -46.21
N VAL A 79 -14.66 -18.62 -45.26
CA VAL A 79 -15.56 -17.47 -45.19
C VAL A 79 -15.02 -16.21 -45.88
N LEU A 80 -13.85 -16.29 -46.54
CA LEU A 80 -13.17 -15.13 -47.17
C LEU A 80 -13.00 -15.29 -48.68
N ASP A 81 -13.09 -14.18 -49.40
CA ASP A 81 -12.83 -14.11 -50.84
C ASP A 81 -11.34 -14.20 -51.19
N LYS A 82 -10.47 -13.74 -50.29
CA LYS A 82 -9.01 -13.77 -50.39
C LYS A 82 -8.39 -13.77 -49.00
N ILE A 83 -7.11 -14.10 -48.95
CA ILE A 83 -6.27 -14.00 -47.75
C ILE A 83 -5.03 -13.20 -48.14
N ASN A 84 -4.62 -12.26 -47.30
CA ASN A 84 -3.39 -11.51 -47.53
C ASN A 84 -2.16 -12.40 -47.30
N GLU A 85 -1.19 -12.35 -48.21
CA GLU A 85 0.12 -12.97 -48.01
C GLU A 85 0.89 -12.18 -46.95
N VAL A 86 1.49 -12.89 -46.00
CA VAL A 86 2.29 -12.30 -44.93
C VAL A 86 3.74 -12.69 -45.15
N GLU A 87 4.65 -11.72 -45.16
CA GLU A 87 6.09 -12.00 -45.16
C GLU A 87 6.52 -12.50 -43.78
N GLU A 88 7.02 -13.74 -43.70
CA GLU A 88 7.69 -14.23 -42.49
C GLU A 88 9.05 -13.54 -42.33
N VAL A 89 9.14 -12.63 -41.37
CA VAL A 89 10.44 -12.14 -40.89
C VAL A 89 11.07 -13.26 -40.06
N LYS A 90 12.13 -13.88 -40.60
CA LYS A 90 12.97 -14.84 -39.86
C LYS A 90 13.45 -14.20 -38.55
N GLU A 91 13.21 -14.88 -37.44
CA GLU A 91 13.87 -14.59 -36.16
C GLU A 91 15.38 -14.54 -36.37
N VAL A 92 15.99 -13.43 -35.98
CA VAL A 92 17.44 -13.31 -35.88
C VAL A 92 17.81 -13.89 -34.52
N ASP A 93 18.51 -15.02 -34.57
CA ASP A 93 19.07 -15.75 -33.45
C ASP A 93 20.12 -14.86 -32.73
N GLU A 94 19.73 -14.18 -31.64
CA GLU A 94 20.67 -13.46 -30.77
C GLU A 94 21.46 -14.45 -29.92
N SER A 95 22.51 -15.02 -30.52
CA SER A 95 23.55 -15.74 -29.80
C SER A 95 24.95 -15.23 -30.16
N GLU A 96 25.26 -13.99 -29.77
CA GLU A 96 26.66 -13.57 -29.60
C GLU A 96 26.89 -12.94 -28.23
N ALA A 97 27.67 -13.66 -27.42
CA ALA A 97 28.15 -13.22 -26.11
C ALA A 97 29.15 -12.06 -26.25
N PRO A 98 29.16 -11.07 -25.32
CA PRO A 98 30.21 -10.05 -25.32
C PRO A 98 31.54 -10.65 -24.85
N GLN A 99 32.57 -10.51 -25.68
CA GLN A 99 33.95 -10.85 -25.33
C GLN A 99 34.53 -9.87 -24.29
N LYS A 100 35.37 -10.45 -23.41
CA LYS A 100 36.20 -9.80 -22.39
C LYS A 100 37.00 -8.61 -22.94
N ILE A 101 36.98 -7.50 -22.23
CA ILE A 101 37.97 -6.42 -22.36
C ILE A 101 39.00 -6.59 -21.23
N GLU A 102 40.26 -6.77 -21.62
CA GLU A 102 41.42 -6.82 -20.72
C GLU A 102 41.87 -5.42 -20.28
N LYS A 103 42.43 -5.35 -19.08
CA LYS A 103 43.04 -4.18 -18.42
C LYS A 103 44.07 -3.48 -19.32
N VAL A 104 44.05 -2.14 -19.31
CA VAL A 104 45.19 -1.32 -19.76
C VAL A 104 45.84 -0.63 -18.55
N SER A 105 47.15 -0.83 -18.44
CA SER A 105 48.06 -0.32 -17.43
C SER A 105 48.44 1.14 -17.65
N GLU A 106 48.61 1.89 -16.55
CA GLU A 106 49.16 3.24 -16.51
C GLU A 106 50.61 3.32 -17.03
N ILE A 107 50.95 4.38 -17.77
CA ILE A 107 52.33 4.82 -18.01
C ILE A 107 52.42 6.30 -17.70
N GLN A 108 53.16 6.65 -16.66
CA GLN A 108 53.65 8.00 -16.41
C GLN A 108 55.00 8.20 -17.11
N SER A 109 55.18 9.34 -17.78
CA SER A 109 56.51 9.94 -17.93
C SER A 109 56.43 11.46 -17.92
N VAL A 110 57.23 12.09 -17.06
CA VAL A 110 57.35 13.54 -16.91
C VAL A 110 58.60 13.99 -17.67
N GLY A 111 58.44 14.90 -18.65
CA GLY A 111 59.52 15.56 -19.37
C GLY A 111 59.42 17.07 -19.23
N GLY A 112 60.48 17.70 -18.73
CA GLY A 112 60.52 19.13 -18.40
C GLY A 112 60.48 20.04 -19.63
N ASN A 113 59.33 20.70 -19.84
CA ASN A 113 59.19 22.06 -20.36
C ASN A 113 57.70 22.45 -20.39
N GLY A 114 57.09 22.66 -19.22
CA GLY A 114 55.93 23.55 -19.00
C GLY A 114 54.64 23.44 -19.84
N MET A 115 54.48 22.46 -20.72
CA MET A 115 53.28 22.24 -21.54
C MET A 115 52.82 20.78 -21.43
N ILE A 116 51.52 20.57 -21.24
CA ILE A 116 50.91 19.24 -21.27
C ILE A 116 50.29 19.04 -22.65
N HIS A 117 50.75 18.03 -23.39
CA HIS A 117 50.15 17.57 -24.63
C HIS A 117 49.17 16.43 -24.30
N ILE A 118 47.89 16.60 -24.65
CA ILE A 118 46.88 15.54 -24.52
C ILE A 118 46.48 15.11 -25.94
N GLU A 119 46.74 13.85 -26.29
CA GLU A 119 46.35 13.25 -27.56
C GLU A 119 45.44 12.04 -27.26
N ILE A 120 44.17 12.12 -27.65
CA ILE A 120 43.18 11.05 -27.40
C ILE A 120 43.19 10.09 -28.59
N GLY A 121 43.52 8.81 -28.32
CA GLY A 121 43.54 7.74 -29.32
C GLY A 121 42.16 7.11 -29.57
N LYS A 122 41.70 7.20 -30.82
CA LYS A 122 40.62 6.44 -31.51
C LYS A 122 39.39 6.00 -30.70
N ALA A 123 38.35 6.81 -30.79
CA ALA A 123 36.95 6.36 -30.82
C ALA A 123 36.35 6.78 -32.18
N GLU A 124 35.53 5.92 -32.80
CA GLU A 124 35.06 6.00 -34.21
C GLU A 124 34.25 7.26 -34.60
N LYS A 125 34.14 8.28 -33.73
CA LYS A 125 33.48 9.56 -34.03
C LYS A 125 34.25 10.82 -33.66
N PHE A 126 35.51 10.72 -33.19
CA PHE A 126 36.35 11.90 -32.92
C PHE A 126 37.80 11.63 -33.35
N GLU A 127 38.11 11.87 -34.63
CA GLU A 127 39.50 11.93 -35.08
C GLU A 127 40.03 13.37 -34.94
N GLY A 128 41.11 13.54 -34.15
CA GLY A 128 42.05 14.65 -34.33
C GLY A 128 41.90 15.88 -33.42
N LEU A 129 41.37 15.75 -32.19
CA LEU A 129 41.38 16.88 -31.25
C LEU A 129 42.74 16.97 -30.53
N LYS A 130 43.54 17.98 -30.89
CA LYS A 130 44.81 18.34 -30.24
C LYS A 130 44.59 19.61 -29.42
N LEU A 131 44.83 19.55 -28.12
CA LEU A 131 44.68 20.68 -27.22
C LEU A 131 46.00 20.97 -26.50
N ASP A 132 46.54 22.17 -26.74
CA ASP A 132 47.72 22.69 -26.06
C ASP A 132 47.30 23.67 -24.96
N VAL A 133 47.56 23.29 -23.70
CA VAL A 133 47.22 24.14 -22.54
C VAL A 133 48.51 24.66 -21.89
N PRO A 134 48.72 25.99 -21.83
CA PRO A 134 49.88 26.57 -21.17
C PRO A 134 49.70 26.55 -19.64
N VAL A 135 50.71 26.05 -18.92
CA VAL A 135 50.73 26.10 -17.45
C VAL A 135 51.22 27.47 -17.01
N PHE A 136 50.31 28.33 -16.53
CA PHE A 136 50.67 29.60 -15.91
C PHE A 136 51.20 29.37 -14.49
N ALA A 137 52.49 29.64 -14.28
CA ALA A 137 53.08 29.79 -12.96
C ALA A 137 52.70 31.18 -12.40
N GLY A 138 51.57 31.25 -11.69
CA GLY A 138 51.13 32.42 -10.95
C GLY A 138 50.30 31.96 -9.75
N ALA A 139 50.60 32.49 -8.57
CA ALA A 139 49.99 32.09 -7.31
C ALA A 139 48.46 31.95 -7.43
N ALA A 140 47.97 30.73 -7.29
CA ALA A 140 46.55 30.44 -7.30
C ALA A 140 45.88 31.13 -6.10
N PRO A 141 44.69 31.73 -6.26
CA PRO A 141 43.82 31.96 -5.11
C PRO A 141 43.55 30.60 -4.49
N ALA A 142 43.50 30.53 -3.15
CA ALA A 142 43.08 29.32 -2.47
C ALA A 142 41.73 28.88 -3.04
N VAL A 143 41.75 27.82 -3.84
CA VAL A 143 40.55 27.10 -4.24
C VAL A 143 39.94 26.64 -2.93
N PRO A 144 38.66 26.96 -2.63
CA PRO A 144 38.00 26.30 -1.52
C PRO A 144 38.19 24.82 -1.75
N VAL A 145 38.68 24.10 -0.74
CA VAL A 145 38.51 22.65 -0.73
C VAL A 145 37.01 22.45 -0.88
N GLU A 146 36.53 21.98 -2.03
CA GLU A 146 35.18 21.43 -2.13
C GLU A 146 35.12 20.40 -1.00
N GLU A 147 34.34 20.69 0.03
CA GLU A 147 33.97 19.67 1.00
C GLU A 147 33.45 18.52 0.17
N ALA A 148 34.09 17.35 0.27
CA ALA A 148 33.60 16.14 -0.37
C ALA A 148 32.11 16.05 -0.06
N GLU A 149 31.27 15.98 -1.11
CA GLU A 149 29.81 15.89 -0.95
C GLU A 149 29.52 14.82 0.10
N LYS A 150 28.90 15.22 1.20
CA LYS A 150 28.62 14.34 2.32
C LYS A 150 27.37 13.51 2.02
N ILE A 151 27.48 12.69 0.97
CA ILE A 151 26.42 11.79 0.53
C ILE A 151 26.11 10.81 1.67
N GLY A 152 24.85 10.75 2.08
CA GLY A 152 24.34 9.87 3.12
C GLY A 152 24.59 10.33 4.56
N GLU A 153 25.07 11.56 4.82
CA GLU A 153 25.22 12.05 6.19
C GLU A 153 23.86 12.13 6.89
N LYS A 154 23.71 11.32 7.94
CA LYS A 154 22.51 11.26 8.77
C LYS A 154 22.36 12.55 9.59
N LYS A 155 21.33 13.33 9.28
CA LYS A 155 20.90 14.48 10.08
C LYS A 155 19.60 14.15 10.80
N VAL A 156 19.65 14.08 12.13
CA VAL A 156 18.44 13.92 12.96
C VAL A 156 17.73 15.27 13.07
N ILE A 157 16.42 15.29 12.75
CA ILE A 157 15.57 16.49 12.87
C ILE A 157 14.85 16.48 14.21
N HIS A 158 14.08 15.42 14.48
CA HIS A 158 13.30 15.26 15.70
C HIS A 158 13.57 13.89 16.31
N LYS A 159 13.31 13.79 17.62
CA LYS A 159 13.46 12.56 18.38
C LYS A 159 12.20 12.32 19.20
N LEU A 160 11.65 11.12 19.05
CA LEU A 160 10.56 10.57 19.85
C LEU A 160 11.10 9.38 20.65
N VAL A 161 10.75 9.30 21.93
CA VAL A 161 11.04 8.16 22.79
C VAL A 161 9.74 7.51 23.21
N LYS A 162 9.53 6.25 22.83
CA LYS A 162 8.38 5.46 23.27
C LYS A 162 8.81 4.51 24.37
N LYS A 163 8.19 4.63 25.55
CA LYS A 163 8.43 3.75 26.70
C LYS A 163 7.27 2.77 26.83
N HIS A 164 7.55 1.50 26.59
CA HIS A 164 6.59 0.41 26.75
C HIS A 164 6.56 -0.01 28.22
N ILE A 165 5.47 0.36 28.89
CA ILE A 165 5.24 0.09 30.30
C ILE A 165 4.52 -1.24 30.43
N LYS A 166 5.12 -2.17 31.17
CA LYS A 166 4.58 -3.50 31.38
C LYS A 166 3.26 -3.47 32.12
N ILE A 167 2.25 -4.09 31.52
CA ILE A 167 0.99 -4.44 32.17
C ILE A 167 0.91 -5.96 32.24
N SER A 168 0.64 -6.48 33.43
CA SER A 168 0.56 -7.92 33.69
C SER A 168 -0.87 -8.43 33.82
N ASP A 169 -1.82 -7.55 34.11
CA ASP A 169 -3.21 -7.93 34.40
C ASP A 169 -4.17 -6.74 34.24
N VAL A 170 -5.45 -7.02 33.99
CA VAL A 170 -6.51 -6.01 33.93
C VAL A 170 -7.74 -6.48 34.69
N LYS A 171 -8.33 -5.58 35.48
CA LYS A 171 -9.52 -5.88 36.28
C LYS A 171 -10.57 -4.79 36.16
N LEU A 172 -11.82 -5.22 36.22
CA LEU A 172 -12.94 -4.32 36.42
C LEU A 172 -13.17 -4.11 37.93
N GLY A 173 -13.46 -2.88 38.33
CA GLY A 173 -13.60 -2.49 39.73
C GLY A 173 -14.39 -1.20 39.89
N SER A 174 -14.27 -0.54 41.05
CA SER A 174 -15.03 0.67 41.38
C SER A 174 -14.30 1.99 41.13
N LYS A 175 -13.06 1.93 40.61
CA LYS A 175 -12.23 3.10 40.33
C LYS A 175 -11.16 2.76 39.29
N THR A 176 -10.90 3.68 38.36
CA THR A 176 -9.78 3.58 37.43
C THR A 176 -8.45 3.97 38.08
N PHE A 177 -7.44 3.09 38.02
CA PHE A 177 -6.06 3.35 38.44
C PHE A 177 -5.09 2.28 37.90
N ILE A 178 -3.79 2.57 37.90
CA ILE A 178 -2.75 1.58 37.59
C ILE A 178 -1.84 1.39 38.81
N LYS A 179 -1.63 0.14 39.22
CA LYS A 179 -0.76 -0.19 40.35
C LYS A 179 -0.11 -1.56 40.19
N ASP A 180 1.18 -1.65 40.45
CA ASP A 180 1.97 -2.90 40.44
C ASP A 180 1.79 -3.70 39.12
N GLY A 181 1.70 -3.00 37.98
CA GLY A 181 1.50 -3.58 36.66
C GLY A 181 0.06 -3.98 36.34
N VAL A 182 -0.91 -3.68 37.21
CA VAL A 182 -2.32 -4.02 37.02
C VAL A 182 -3.14 -2.77 36.72
N ILE A 183 -3.89 -2.80 35.62
CA ILE A 183 -4.89 -1.76 35.33
C ILE A 183 -6.20 -2.17 35.99
N THR A 184 -6.76 -1.32 36.86
CA THR A 184 -8.16 -1.45 37.30
C THR A 184 -8.98 -0.38 36.60
N ILE A 185 -10.12 -0.73 36.03
CA ILE A 185 -11.04 0.20 35.35
C ILE A 185 -12.33 0.28 36.14
N ASP A 186 -12.83 1.50 36.38
CA ASP A 186 -14.16 1.72 36.95
C ASP A 186 -15.23 1.18 36.00
N GLU A 187 -15.99 0.16 36.41
CA GLU A 187 -17.09 -0.40 35.63
C GLU A 187 -18.15 0.65 35.28
N ASP A 188 -18.36 1.62 36.17
CA ASP A 188 -19.39 2.65 36.00
C ASP A 188 -18.99 3.76 35.02
N ILE A 189 -17.74 3.77 34.54
CA ILE A 189 -17.26 4.75 33.54
C ILE A 189 -18.08 4.70 32.24
N VAL A 190 -18.65 3.55 31.91
CA VAL A 190 -19.53 3.39 30.73
C VAL A 190 -20.72 4.35 30.77
N LYS A 191 -21.19 4.74 31.98
CA LYS A 191 -22.32 5.67 32.18
C LYS A 191 -21.96 7.11 31.84
N SER A 192 -20.69 7.51 31.98
CA SER A 192 -20.22 8.83 31.52
C SER A 192 -19.82 8.77 30.05
N ALA A 193 -19.10 7.72 29.66
CA ALA A 193 -18.64 7.50 28.29
C ALA A 193 -19.77 7.55 27.25
N VAL A 194 -20.90 6.88 27.51
CA VAL A 194 -22.07 6.88 26.60
C VAL A 194 -22.68 8.27 26.38
N LYS A 195 -22.36 9.27 27.21
CA LYS A 195 -22.85 10.65 27.08
C LYS A 195 -21.99 11.50 26.16
N GLU A 196 -20.84 11.00 25.73
CA GLU A 196 -19.96 11.72 24.80
C GLU A 196 -20.60 11.89 23.42
N ASP A 197 -21.47 10.97 23.02
CA ASP A 197 -22.25 11.09 21.79
C ASP A 197 -23.64 10.45 21.92
N VAL A 198 -24.66 11.19 21.50
CA VAL A 198 -26.07 10.78 21.60
C VAL A 198 -26.40 9.56 20.75
N LEU A 199 -25.61 9.23 19.74
CA LEU A 199 -25.82 8.05 18.91
C LEU A 199 -25.32 6.76 19.57
N CYS A 200 -24.41 6.83 20.53
CA CYS A 200 -24.07 5.67 21.36
C CYS A 200 -25.15 5.48 22.43
N LYS A 201 -25.84 4.34 22.42
CA LYS A 201 -26.96 4.07 23.35
C LYS A 201 -26.53 3.25 24.56
N ARG A 202 -25.54 2.38 24.39
CA ARG A 202 -25.03 1.53 25.46
C ARG A 202 -23.57 1.15 25.19
N LEU A 203 -22.80 1.08 26.26
CA LEU A 203 -21.49 0.46 26.29
C LEU A 203 -21.45 -0.64 27.34
N LYS A 204 -20.67 -1.68 27.08
CA LYS A 204 -20.32 -2.74 28.05
C LYS A 204 -18.82 -3.01 27.97
N LEU A 205 -18.19 -3.18 29.13
CA LEU A 205 -16.79 -3.62 29.22
C LEU A 205 -16.71 -5.07 29.69
N ASP A 206 -15.76 -5.80 29.13
CA ASP A 206 -15.29 -7.08 29.65
C ASP A 206 -13.78 -7.24 29.36
N VAL A 207 -13.12 -8.11 30.13
CA VAL A 207 -11.69 -8.39 30.01
C VAL A 207 -11.55 -9.83 29.54
N ILE A 208 -10.75 -10.05 28.51
CA ILE A 208 -10.48 -11.35 27.90
C ILE A 208 -8.99 -11.62 28.02
N HIS A 209 -8.61 -12.63 28.82
CA HIS A 209 -7.23 -13.06 28.95
C HIS A 209 -6.81 -13.95 27.76
N PRO A 210 -5.50 -14.12 27.52
CA PRO A 210 -5.00 -14.92 26.39
C PRO A 210 -5.57 -16.35 26.32
N ASP A 211 -5.88 -16.97 27.47
CA ASP A 211 -6.43 -18.33 27.59
C ASP A 211 -7.97 -18.39 27.50
N GLU A 212 -8.65 -17.24 27.37
CA GLU A 212 -10.11 -17.10 27.37
C GLU A 212 -10.68 -16.68 26.00
N ARG A 213 -9.89 -16.80 24.92
CA ARG A 213 -10.21 -16.25 23.59
C ARG A 213 -11.29 -17.00 22.81
N HIS A 214 -11.66 -18.22 23.21
CA HIS A 214 -12.76 -18.94 22.59
C HIS A 214 -14.13 -18.43 23.09
N ILE A 215 -14.43 -17.17 22.75
CA ILE A 215 -15.62 -16.45 23.16
C ILE A 215 -16.27 -15.80 21.92
N TYR A 216 -17.60 -15.81 21.87
CA TYR A 216 -18.32 -15.10 20.83
C TYR A 216 -18.10 -13.59 20.96
N THR A 217 -17.85 -12.95 19.83
CA THR A 217 -17.76 -11.50 19.69
C THR A 217 -18.59 -11.03 18.52
N ASP A 218 -19.20 -9.86 18.67
CA ASP A 218 -19.68 -9.08 17.54
C ASP A 218 -18.48 -8.53 16.76
N THR A 219 -18.76 -8.00 15.56
CA THR A 219 -17.78 -7.47 14.62
C THR A 219 -16.76 -6.59 15.30
N ILE A 220 -15.49 -6.89 15.07
CA ILE A 220 -14.36 -6.10 15.53
C ILE A 220 -14.30 -4.85 14.65
N MET A 221 -14.66 -3.71 15.24
CA MET A 221 -14.59 -2.42 14.58
C MET A 221 -13.17 -1.87 14.62
N ASP A 222 -12.46 -2.04 15.74
CA ASP A 222 -11.11 -1.53 15.90
C ASP A 222 -10.35 -2.19 17.06
N VAL A 223 -9.02 -2.15 16.98
CA VAL A 223 -8.12 -2.46 18.08
C VAL A 223 -7.24 -1.24 18.33
N CYS A 224 -7.35 -0.70 19.54
CA CYS A 224 -6.72 0.53 19.98
C CYS A 224 -5.59 0.23 20.99
N PRO A 225 -4.37 0.76 20.78
CA PRO A 225 -3.34 0.74 21.81
C PRO A 225 -3.67 1.75 22.92
N ILE A 226 -3.17 1.52 24.13
CA ILE A 226 -3.23 2.50 25.22
C ILE A 226 -1.91 3.25 25.24
N ALA A 227 -1.87 4.41 24.61
CA ALA A 227 -0.69 5.26 24.55
C ALA A 227 -1.03 6.68 25.01
N THR A 228 -0.10 7.33 25.72
CA THR A 228 -0.30 8.70 26.20
C THR A 228 0.97 9.55 26.08
N LYS A 229 0.75 10.82 25.76
CA LYS A 229 1.81 11.81 25.65
C LYS A 229 2.22 12.32 27.03
N VAL A 230 3.49 12.12 27.38
CA VAL A 230 4.08 12.59 28.65
C VAL A 230 4.75 13.95 28.48
N GLU A 231 5.49 14.13 27.38
CA GLU A 231 6.24 15.34 27.08
C GLU A 231 6.29 15.56 25.57
N GLY A 232 6.17 16.82 25.12
CA GLY A 232 6.23 17.21 23.71
C GLY A 232 4.91 17.07 22.96
N GLU A 233 4.95 17.33 21.66
CA GLU A 233 3.83 17.14 20.72
C GLU A 233 3.95 15.80 19.97
N LEU A 234 2.91 15.39 19.25
CA LEU A 234 2.97 14.15 18.46
C LEU A 234 4.17 14.17 17.51
N GLY A 235 5.01 13.15 17.60
CA GLY A 235 6.25 13.00 16.82
C GLY A 235 7.54 13.41 17.53
N GLU A 236 7.48 14.00 18.72
CA GLU A 236 8.67 14.41 19.49
C GLU A 236 8.51 14.24 21.00
N GLY A 237 9.61 14.14 21.76
CA GLY A 237 9.52 14.02 23.22
C GLY A 237 9.24 12.59 23.67
N ILE A 238 8.34 12.39 24.65
CA ILE A 238 8.16 11.11 25.34
C ILE A 238 6.70 10.66 25.30
N THR A 239 6.48 9.43 24.83
CA THR A 239 5.20 8.73 24.85
C THR A 239 5.31 7.46 25.67
N LYS A 240 4.36 7.21 26.58
CA LYS A 240 4.22 5.93 27.28
C LYS A 240 3.18 5.09 26.55
N VAL A 241 3.48 3.81 26.35
CA VAL A 241 2.57 2.82 25.74
C VAL A 241 2.38 1.69 26.74
N ALA A 242 1.15 1.31 27.05
CA ALA A 242 0.88 0.11 27.84
C ALA A 242 1.18 -1.13 26.99
N ASP A 243 2.03 -2.02 27.50
CA ASP A 243 2.49 -3.22 26.83
C ASP A 243 1.84 -4.46 27.47
N GLY A 244 1.35 -5.40 26.64
CA GLY A 244 0.60 -6.58 27.09
C GLY A 244 -0.91 -6.36 27.21
N VAL A 245 -1.45 -5.23 26.74
CA VAL A 245 -2.88 -4.89 26.83
C VAL A 245 -3.33 -4.00 25.67
N VAL A 246 -4.55 -4.24 25.17
CA VAL A 246 -5.22 -3.41 24.16
C VAL A 246 -6.70 -3.20 24.49
N PHE A 247 -7.29 -2.15 23.92
CA PHE A 247 -8.75 -2.05 23.82
C PHE A 247 -9.22 -2.62 22.48
N MET A 248 -10.34 -3.31 22.49
CA MET A 248 -11.01 -3.80 21.28
C MET A 248 -12.44 -3.26 21.23
N LEU A 249 -12.75 -2.50 20.18
CA LEU A 249 -14.10 -2.00 19.94
C LEU A 249 -14.88 -3.03 19.13
N THR A 250 -16.08 -3.35 19.60
CA THR A 250 -17.05 -4.15 18.85
C THR A 250 -18.39 -3.45 18.88
N GLY A 251 -19.29 -3.74 17.93
CA GLY A 251 -20.60 -3.12 18.02
C GLY A 251 -21.66 -3.55 17.03
N VAL A 252 -22.89 -3.23 17.44
CA VAL A 252 -24.13 -3.43 16.70
C VAL A 252 -25.01 -2.18 16.80
N ASP A 253 -26.07 -2.09 16.00
CA ASP A 253 -27.13 -1.11 16.25
C ASP A 253 -28.21 -1.65 17.23
N GLU A 254 -29.23 -0.84 17.56
CA GLU A 254 -30.31 -1.23 18.47
C GLU A 254 -31.15 -2.43 17.99
N ASP A 255 -31.15 -2.74 16.69
CA ASP A 255 -31.80 -3.93 16.13
C ASP A 255 -30.88 -5.17 16.16
N GLY A 256 -29.63 -5.02 16.63
CA GLY A 256 -28.61 -6.07 16.66
C GLY A 256 -27.89 -6.29 15.32
N VAL A 257 -28.01 -5.34 14.38
CA VAL A 257 -27.30 -5.40 13.10
C VAL A 257 -25.84 -5.07 13.33
N GLN A 258 -24.94 -5.92 12.84
CA GLN A 258 -23.49 -5.74 12.91
C GLN A 258 -23.08 -4.40 12.26
N ILE A 259 -22.08 -3.73 12.84
CA ILE A 259 -21.50 -2.51 12.26
C ILE A 259 -20.42 -2.94 11.25
N HIS A 260 -20.85 -3.30 10.04
CA HIS A 260 -19.99 -3.79 8.96
C HIS A 260 -20.56 -3.43 7.58
N GLU A 261 -19.75 -3.49 6.52
CA GLU A 261 -20.24 -3.29 5.14
C GLU A 261 -20.18 -4.56 4.30
N PHE A 262 -19.00 -4.98 3.83
CA PHE A 262 -18.85 -6.11 2.92
C PHE A 262 -18.77 -7.44 3.67
N GLY A 263 -17.79 -7.52 4.58
CA GLY A 263 -17.51 -8.68 5.43
C GLY A 263 -17.73 -8.34 6.90
N SER A 264 -17.81 -9.35 7.76
CA SER A 264 -18.17 -9.20 9.16
C SER A 264 -17.41 -10.19 10.04
N SER A 265 -16.68 -9.67 11.03
CA SER A 265 -15.78 -10.46 11.90
C SER A 265 -16.44 -10.95 13.19
N GLU A 266 -17.77 -11.06 13.22
CA GLU A 266 -18.47 -11.69 14.32
C GLU A 266 -18.26 -13.21 14.32
N GLY A 267 -18.21 -13.81 15.50
CA GLY A 267 -17.89 -15.22 15.68
C GLY A 267 -17.00 -15.46 16.90
N TYR A 268 -16.30 -16.58 16.94
CA TYR A 268 -15.34 -16.83 18.01
C TYR A 268 -14.08 -16.00 17.79
N LEU A 269 -13.67 -15.26 18.81
CA LEU A 269 -12.58 -14.28 18.71
C LEU A 269 -11.25 -14.91 18.28
N ASP A 270 -10.94 -16.12 18.75
CA ASP A 270 -9.75 -16.90 18.36
C ASP A 270 -9.76 -17.37 16.89
N GLU A 271 -10.91 -17.31 16.22
CA GLU A 271 -11.07 -17.60 14.79
C GLU A 271 -11.20 -16.32 13.94
N LYS A 272 -11.60 -15.20 14.55
CA LYS A 272 -12.01 -13.96 13.85
C LYS A 272 -11.05 -12.78 13.96
N MET A 273 -9.93 -12.95 14.65
CA MET A 273 -8.82 -11.98 14.66
C MET A 273 -7.52 -12.68 14.30
N TYR A 274 -6.72 -12.07 13.44
CA TYR A 274 -5.40 -12.59 13.11
C TYR A 274 -4.36 -12.09 14.12
N PHE A 275 -4.23 -12.79 15.25
CA PHE A 275 -3.34 -12.40 16.35
C PHE A 275 -1.88 -12.22 15.91
N GLY A 276 -1.21 -11.20 16.47
CA GLY A 276 0.18 -10.86 16.17
C GLY A 276 0.40 -10.02 14.91
N HIS A 277 -0.63 -9.80 14.07
CA HIS A 277 -0.53 -8.81 13.00
C HIS A 277 -0.50 -7.38 13.53
N PRO A 278 0.09 -6.41 12.77
CA PRO A 278 0.37 -5.07 13.28
C PRO A 278 -0.85 -4.34 13.86
N GLY A 279 -2.03 -4.53 13.25
CA GLY A 279 -3.29 -3.95 13.72
C GLY A 279 -4.02 -4.75 14.80
N CYS A 280 -3.70 -6.03 14.99
CA CYS A 280 -4.43 -6.95 15.86
C CYS A 280 -3.87 -6.98 17.28
N ALA A 281 -4.55 -7.67 18.20
CA ALA A 281 -3.97 -8.04 19.49
C ALA A 281 -2.76 -8.97 19.30
N ASP A 282 -1.73 -8.85 20.14
CA ASP A 282 -0.58 -9.76 20.16
C ASP A 282 -0.96 -11.05 20.90
N GLU A 283 -0.19 -12.11 20.73
CA GLU A 283 -0.53 -13.44 21.28
C GLU A 283 -0.70 -13.47 22.81
N ASN A 284 0.01 -12.60 23.52
CA ASN A 284 -0.04 -12.51 24.97
C ASN A 284 -0.83 -11.30 25.49
N ASP A 285 -1.45 -10.53 24.60
CA ASP A 285 -2.21 -9.35 25.03
C ASP A 285 -3.49 -9.76 25.77
N ILE A 286 -3.75 -9.02 26.85
CA ILE A 286 -5.06 -8.93 27.49
C ILE A 286 -5.92 -7.96 26.67
N ILE A 287 -7.13 -8.37 26.32
CA ILE A 287 -8.07 -7.53 25.57
C ILE A 287 -9.10 -6.95 26.54
N ILE A 288 -9.23 -5.62 26.53
CA ILE A 288 -10.35 -4.93 27.15
C ILE A 288 -11.38 -4.69 26.04
N ARG A 289 -12.39 -5.56 25.98
CA ARG A 289 -13.45 -5.42 24.98
C ARG A 289 -14.43 -4.36 25.43
N CYS A 290 -14.63 -3.36 24.58
CA CYS A 290 -15.71 -2.39 24.67
C CYS A 290 -16.75 -2.73 23.61
N HIS A 291 -17.93 -3.17 24.04
CA HIS A 291 -19.04 -3.47 23.16
C HIS A 291 -20.03 -2.30 23.13
N ALA A 292 -20.23 -1.73 21.94
CA ALA A 292 -21.10 -0.59 21.70
C ALA A 292 -22.41 -1.00 21.03
N VAL A 293 -23.51 -0.43 21.52
CA VAL A 293 -24.79 -0.40 20.80
C VAL A 293 -25.04 1.02 20.35
N VAL A 294 -25.06 1.24 19.04
CA VAL A 294 -25.37 2.54 18.44
C VAL A 294 -26.85 2.64 18.09
N GLN A 295 -27.33 3.86 17.84
CA GLN A 295 -28.71 4.10 17.46
C GLN A 295 -29.11 3.25 16.26
N ARG A 296 -30.35 2.75 16.28
CA ARG A 296 -30.96 2.05 15.15
C ARG A 296 -30.67 2.75 13.80
N LEU A 297 -30.26 1.99 12.80
CA LEU A 297 -29.94 2.46 11.43
C LEU A 297 -28.77 3.45 11.32
N SER A 298 -27.97 3.63 12.37
CA SER A 298 -26.79 4.50 12.33
C SER A 298 -25.47 3.76 12.07
N GLY A 299 -25.44 2.42 12.15
CA GLY A 299 -24.23 1.61 11.96
C GLY A 299 -23.57 1.75 10.59
N MET A 300 -24.36 1.99 9.54
CA MET A 300 -23.89 2.18 8.15
C MET A 300 -23.61 3.65 7.78
N THR A 301 -23.55 4.54 8.77
CA THR A 301 -23.33 5.97 8.55
C THR A 301 -22.26 6.48 9.51
N ARG A 302 -21.33 7.31 9.04
CA ARG A 302 -20.13 7.82 9.73
C ARG A 302 -20.41 8.25 11.17
N PRO A 303 -21.52 8.97 11.46
CA PRO A 303 -21.85 9.35 12.82
C PRO A 303 -22.00 8.17 13.81
N GLY A 304 -22.50 7.01 13.37
CA GLY A 304 -22.69 5.83 14.22
C GLY A 304 -21.38 5.23 14.74
N PRO A 305 -20.49 4.73 13.86
CA PRO A 305 -19.17 4.25 14.28
C PRO A 305 -18.37 5.34 14.99
N PHE A 306 -18.38 6.58 14.50
CA PHE A 306 -17.68 7.68 15.16
C PHE A 306 -18.14 7.89 16.61
N ALA A 307 -19.45 7.78 16.88
CA ALA A 307 -19.99 7.84 18.24
C ALA A 307 -19.47 6.70 19.12
N ALA A 308 -19.41 5.47 18.62
CA ALA A 308 -18.85 4.33 19.35
C ALA A 308 -17.37 4.53 19.69
N HIS A 309 -16.55 4.95 18.72
CA HIS A 309 -15.13 5.26 18.90
C HIS A 309 -14.91 6.40 19.91
N LYS A 310 -15.67 7.49 19.79
CA LYS A 310 -15.59 8.63 20.71
C LYS A 310 -15.93 8.24 22.15
N CYS A 311 -16.98 7.43 22.35
CA CYS A 311 -17.36 6.97 23.68
C CYS A 311 -16.33 5.98 24.24
N GLN A 312 -15.76 5.08 23.42
CA GLN A 312 -14.64 4.23 23.86
C GLN A 312 -13.42 5.06 24.26
N ASP A 313 -13.05 6.07 23.46
CA ASP A 313 -11.86 6.89 23.69
C ASP A 313 -11.93 7.61 25.05
N HIS A 314 -13.12 7.96 25.53
CA HIS A 314 -13.33 8.48 26.89
C HIS A 314 -12.90 7.49 27.98
N ILE A 315 -13.14 6.19 27.78
CA ILE A 315 -12.71 5.13 28.71
C ILE A 315 -11.20 4.96 28.64
N ILE A 316 -10.64 4.91 27.42
CA ILE A 316 -9.19 4.81 27.21
C ILE A 316 -8.48 6.02 27.83
N GLN A 317 -9.06 7.22 27.71
CA GLN A 317 -8.49 8.45 28.27
C GLN A 317 -8.34 8.37 29.79
N ALA A 318 -9.31 7.80 30.52
CA ALA A 318 -9.17 7.62 31.96
C ALA A 318 -8.00 6.70 32.32
N VAL A 319 -7.67 5.71 31.47
CA VAL A 319 -6.49 4.87 31.64
C VAL A 319 -5.21 5.62 31.24
N ARG A 320 -5.24 6.42 30.17
CA ARG A 320 -4.11 7.28 29.74
C ARG A 320 -3.70 8.26 30.84
N ASP A 321 -4.66 8.89 31.50
CA ASP A 321 -4.41 9.85 32.58
C ASP A 321 -3.65 9.22 33.76
N GLU A 322 -3.96 7.97 34.10
CA GLU A 322 -3.24 7.19 35.10
C GLU A 322 -1.87 6.73 34.58
N LEU A 323 -1.80 6.23 33.34
CA LEU A 323 -0.55 5.78 32.70
C LEU A 323 0.50 6.90 32.61
N LYS A 324 0.06 8.14 32.36
CA LYS A 324 0.95 9.30 32.23
C LYS A 324 1.85 9.46 33.45
N ASN A 325 1.29 9.30 34.64
CA ASN A 325 1.97 9.48 35.93
C ASN A 325 2.51 8.17 36.52
N TYR A 326 2.15 7.02 35.95
CA TYR A 326 2.56 5.71 36.45
C TYR A 326 4.01 5.39 36.09
N GLU A 327 4.84 5.10 37.10
CA GLU A 327 6.24 4.72 36.96
C GLU A 327 6.40 3.20 37.11
N GLY A 328 5.96 2.46 36.09
CA GLY A 328 6.07 1.01 36.02
C GLY A 328 7.38 0.50 35.41
N GLU A 329 7.54 -0.82 35.35
CA GLU A 329 8.64 -1.48 34.64
C GLU A 329 8.58 -1.14 33.13
N VAL A 330 9.65 -0.59 32.58
CA VAL A 330 9.80 -0.37 31.13
C VAL A 330 10.38 -1.63 30.51
N VAL A 331 9.58 -2.37 29.74
CA VAL A 331 10.01 -3.61 29.07
C VAL A 331 10.70 -3.37 27.74
N ARG A 332 10.41 -2.23 27.10
CA ARG A 332 11.02 -1.81 25.84
C ARG A 332 11.07 -0.29 25.75
N GLU A 333 12.19 0.23 25.29
CA GLU A 333 12.32 1.65 24.92
C GLU A 333 12.64 1.73 23.43
N GLU A 334 11.83 2.48 22.69
CA GLU A 334 12.06 2.75 21.26
C GLU A 334 12.54 4.20 21.11
N ILE A 335 13.68 4.36 20.46
CA ILE A 335 14.19 5.68 20.07
C ILE A 335 13.89 5.85 18.57
N CYS A 336 12.93 6.70 18.27
CA CYS A 336 12.50 6.99 16.90
C CYS A 336 13.07 8.34 16.48
N GLU A 337 13.81 8.36 15.37
CA GLU A 337 14.42 9.57 14.83
C GLU A 337 13.83 9.86 13.46
N ASP A 338 13.36 11.10 13.27
CA ASP A 338 13.13 11.63 11.94
C ASP A 338 14.50 12.04 11.39
N VAL A 339 14.90 11.41 10.30
CA VAL A 339 16.22 11.60 9.70
C VAL A 339 16.09 12.24 8.33
N ARG A 340 17.12 13.00 7.95
CA ARG A 340 17.42 13.35 6.57
C ARG A 340 18.77 12.79 6.19
N ARG A 341 18.87 12.31 4.96
CA ARG A 341 20.11 11.78 4.38
C ARG A 341 20.39 12.51 3.07
N GLU A 342 21.18 13.58 3.16
CA GLU A 342 21.53 14.39 2.00
C GLU A 342 22.28 13.53 0.96
N GLY A 343 21.86 13.58 -0.30
CA GLY A 343 22.45 12.77 -1.38
C GLY A 343 21.87 11.35 -1.53
N ASN A 344 21.11 10.84 -0.56
CA ASN A 344 20.34 9.61 -0.76
C ASN A 344 19.07 9.89 -1.58
N PRO A 345 18.54 8.90 -2.32
CA PRO A 345 17.26 9.02 -2.99
C PRO A 345 16.12 9.37 -2.04
N ARG A 346 15.39 10.42 -2.39
CA ARG A 346 14.28 10.99 -1.62
C ARG A 346 13.01 10.22 -1.92
N VAL A 347 12.46 9.55 -0.92
CA VAL A 347 11.27 8.73 -1.08
C VAL A 347 10.15 9.17 -0.15
N VAL A 348 8.91 8.86 -0.55
CA VAL A 348 7.73 9.08 0.28
C VAL A 348 6.91 7.79 0.39
N LEU A 349 6.25 7.63 1.53
CA LEU A 349 5.14 6.68 1.66
C LEU A 349 3.83 7.44 1.48
N VAL A 350 2.96 6.97 0.58
CA VAL A 350 1.58 7.44 0.45
C VAL A 350 0.67 6.35 1.00
N LYS A 351 -0.04 6.63 2.09
CA LYS A 351 -1.13 5.79 2.58
C LYS A 351 -2.46 6.38 2.14
N GLU A 352 -3.13 5.70 1.24
CA GLU A 352 -4.55 5.91 1.04
C GLU A 352 -5.29 5.31 2.24
N ILE A 353 -6.09 6.14 2.91
CA ILE A 353 -6.87 5.76 4.08
C ILE A 353 -8.35 5.97 3.80
N MET A 354 -9.19 5.30 4.57
CA MET A 354 -10.63 5.35 4.40
C MET A 354 -11.16 6.79 4.40
N GLY A 355 -11.92 7.11 3.35
CA GLY A 355 -12.45 8.46 3.07
C GLY A 355 -13.73 8.47 2.24
N GLN A 356 -14.41 7.34 2.12
CA GLN A 356 -15.56 7.17 1.23
C GLN A 356 -16.87 7.75 1.78
N GLY A 357 -16.91 8.18 3.04
CA GLY A 357 -18.23 8.41 3.64
C GLY A 357 -18.87 7.07 3.99
N ALA A 358 -20.19 6.96 3.83
CA ALA A 358 -20.96 5.83 4.40
C ALA A 358 -20.58 5.67 5.87
N MET A 359 -19.95 4.56 6.28
CA MET A 359 -19.38 4.36 7.61
C MET A 359 -17.85 4.59 7.70
N HIS A 360 -17.15 4.63 6.56
CA HIS A 360 -15.68 4.66 6.47
C HIS A 360 -15.11 6.07 6.65
N ASP A 361 -14.16 6.21 7.56
CA ASP A 361 -13.43 7.44 7.83
C ASP A 361 -12.25 7.13 8.75
N ASN A 362 -11.28 8.04 8.82
CA ASN A 362 -10.20 7.99 9.80
C ASN A 362 -10.06 9.35 10.46
N ILE A 363 -9.61 9.38 11.70
CA ILE A 363 -9.27 10.62 12.41
C ILE A 363 -7.76 10.82 12.33
N ILE A 364 -7.38 12.03 11.94
CA ILE A 364 -6.01 12.46 11.74
C ILE A 364 -5.64 13.48 12.81
N CYS A 365 -4.44 13.31 13.37
CA CYS A 365 -3.81 14.14 14.39
C CYS A 365 -4.67 14.39 15.64
N PRO A 366 -5.10 13.35 16.37
CA PRO A 366 -5.69 13.52 17.70
C PRO A 366 -4.71 14.15 18.69
N ARG A 367 -5.21 14.64 19.83
CA ARG A 367 -4.35 15.24 20.88
C ARG A 367 -3.50 14.21 21.61
N GLU A 368 -4.07 13.05 21.90
CA GLU A 368 -3.37 11.92 22.51
C GLU A 368 -3.06 10.89 21.42
N PRO A 369 -1.93 10.17 21.52
CA PRO A 369 -1.60 9.06 20.63
C PRO A 369 -2.79 8.09 20.46
N SER A 370 -3.18 7.87 19.21
CA SER A 370 -4.27 6.95 18.84
C SER A 370 -5.63 7.32 19.45
N GLY A 371 -5.85 8.58 19.83
CA GLY A 371 -7.11 9.08 20.38
C GLY A 371 -8.11 9.55 19.33
N VAL A 372 -9.24 10.07 19.79
CA VAL A 372 -10.28 10.71 18.95
C VAL A 372 -10.29 12.23 19.15
N LEU A 373 -10.18 12.67 20.41
CA LEU A 373 -10.34 14.08 20.76
C LEU A 373 -9.28 14.99 20.11
N GLY A 374 -9.75 16.05 19.45
CA GLY A 374 -8.93 17.09 18.83
C GLY A 374 -8.42 16.76 17.43
N GLY A 375 -8.56 15.51 16.98
CA GLY A 375 -8.27 15.13 15.61
C GLY A 375 -9.36 15.59 14.64
N GLN A 376 -9.04 15.56 13.35
CA GLN A 376 -9.97 15.87 12.28
C GLN A 376 -10.28 14.63 11.46
N LYS A 377 -11.54 14.48 11.07
CA LYS A 377 -11.98 13.40 10.19
C LYS A 377 -11.44 13.62 8.78
N ASN A 378 -10.92 12.58 8.16
CA ASN A 378 -10.30 12.62 6.84
C ASN A 378 -11.26 13.18 5.78
N VAL A 379 -12.51 12.70 5.78
CA VAL A 379 -13.56 13.21 4.88
C VAL A 379 -13.85 14.68 5.11
N ASP A 380 -13.83 15.14 6.36
CA ASP A 380 -14.10 16.55 6.70
C ASP A 380 -12.93 17.47 6.29
N CYS A 381 -11.73 16.91 6.13
CA CYS A 381 -10.59 17.59 5.50
C CYS A 381 -10.68 17.60 3.96
N GLY A 382 -11.74 17.03 3.38
CA GLY A 382 -11.94 16.93 1.94
C GLY A 382 -11.14 15.82 1.28
N ASN A 383 -10.68 14.81 2.05
CA ASN A 383 -9.85 13.69 1.59
C ASN A 383 -8.52 14.11 0.92
N VAL A 384 -8.13 15.39 1.02
CA VAL A 384 -6.92 15.91 0.39
C VAL A 384 -5.66 15.32 1.03
N PRO A 385 -4.54 15.21 0.29
CA PRO A 385 -3.30 14.70 0.86
C PRO A 385 -2.80 15.58 2.02
N ILE A 386 -2.53 14.95 3.16
CA ILE A 386 -1.93 15.54 4.37
C ILE A 386 -0.62 14.82 4.65
N ILE A 387 0.48 15.56 4.67
CA ILE A 387 1.80 15.02 4.97
C ILE A 387 2.12 15.10 6.46
N LEU A 388 2.62 13.98 7.01
CA LEU A 388 3.13 13.85 8.37
C LEU A 388 4.58 13.37 8.35
N THR A 389 5.29 13.62 9.45
CA THR A 389 6.61 13.01 9.69
C THR A 389 6.47 11.52 10.03
N PRO A 390 7.50 10.70 9.77
CA PRO A 390 7.53 9.30 10.22
C PRO A 390 7.26 9.16 11.72
N ASN A 391 7.85 10.02 12.55
CA ASN A 391 7.62 9.99 13.99
C ASN A 391 6.19 10.37 14.39
N GLN A 392 5.51 11.31 13.71
CA GLN A 392 4.10 11.60 13.97
C GLN A 392 3.23 10.34 13.77
N VAL A 393 3.47 9.57 12.72
CA VAL A 393 2.77 8.30 12.48
C VAL A 393 3.06 7.29 13.59
N ARG A 394 4.34 7.10 13.94
CA ARG A 394 4.80 6.24 15.05
C ARG A 394 4.30 6.66 16.43
N ASP A 395 3.80 7.90 16.56
CA ASP A 395 3.25 8.46 17.78
C ASP A 395 1.72 8.49 17.78
N GLY A 396 1.07 7.77 16.85
CA GLY A 396 -0.37 7.57 16.86
C GLY A 396 -1.16 8.75 16.31
N SER A 397 -0.64 9.45 15.30
CA SER A 397 -1.40 10.51 14.60
C SER A 397 -2.60 10.00 13.80
N ILE A 398 -2.84 8.70 13.70
CA ILE A 398 -4.00 8.15 12.98
C ILE A 398 -4.82 7.26 13.94
N HIS A 399 -6.14 7.45 13.91
CA HIS A 399 -7.11 6.59 14.56
C HIS A 399 -8.13 6.13 13.50
N ALA A 400 -8.19 4.82 13.27
CA ALA A 400 -9.05 4.22 12.27
C ALA A 400 -10.50 4.16 12.79
N LEU A 401 -11.51 4.36 11.93
CA LEU A 401 -12.89 3.97 12.25
C LEU A 401 -13.19 2.60 11.66
N THR A 402 -14.12 2.49 10.71
CA THR A 402 -14.52 1.23 10.06
C THR A 402 -14.00 1.16 8.62
N CYS A 403 -13.70 -0.06 8.17
CA CYS A 403 -13.24 -0.37 6.79
C CYS A 403 -14.29 -1.27 6.09
N ILE A 404 -14.14 -1.46 4.78
CA ILE A 404 -15.02 -2.26 3.93
C ILE A 404 -15.06 -3.74 4.38
N GLY A 405 -13.88 -4.34 4.56
CA GLY A 405 -13.71 -5.75 4.92
C GLY A 405 -12.78 -5.93 6.12
N PRO A 406 -13.08 -6.85 7.06
CA PRO A 406 -12.25 -7.08 8.25
C PRO A 406 -10.78 -7.43 7.97
N ALA A 407 -10.50 -8.28 6.99
CA ALA A 407 -9.18 -8.81 6.68
C ALA A 407 -8.22 -7.75 6.20
N THR A 408 -8.70 -6.80 5.42
CA THR A 408 -7.90 -5.69 4.86
C THR A 408 -7.93 -4.44 5.73
N LYS A 409 -8.55 -4.53 6.92
CA LYS A 409 -8.69 -3.39 7.82
C LYS A 409 -7.39 -3.12 8.57
N GLU A 410 -6.87 -1.91 8.38
CA GLU A 410 -5.80 -1.38 9.21
C GLU A 410 -6.41 -0.69 10.44
N MET A 411 -6.43 -1.42 11.55
CA MET A 411 -6.91 -0.92 12.84
C MET A 411 -6.01 0.20 13.38
N THR A 412 -6.47 0.98 14.35
CA THR A 412 -5.72 2.09 14.96
C THR A 412 -4.33 1.67 15.44
N ARG A 413 -4.20 0.44 15.99
CA ARG A 413 -2.91 -0.12 16.40
C ARG A 413 -1.93 -0.35 15.24
N HIS A 414 -2.42 -0.56 14.01
CA HIS A 414 -1.60 -0.74 12.83
C HIS A 414 -0.74 0.49 12.58
N TYR A 415 -1.34 1.68 12.59
CA TYR A 415 -0.67 2.93 12.24
C TYR A 415 0.49 3.30 13.19
N ILE A 416 0.35 3.05 14.50
CA ILE A 416 1.46 3.28 15.47
C ILE A 416 2.58 2.24 15.35
N ARG A 417 2.34 1.16 14.59
CA ARG A 417 3.25 0.04 14.30
C ARG A 417 3.50 -0.13 12.79
N GLU A 418 3.27 0.92 12.01
CA GLU A 418 3.18 0.88 10.55
C GLU A 418 4.44 0.26 9.91
N PRO A 419 4.36 -0.96 9.34
CA PRO A 419 5.56 -1.68 8.90
C PRO A 419 6.31 -0.98 7.77
N LEU A 420 5.63 -0.26 6.87
CA LEU A 420 6.29 0.48 5.79
C LEU A 420 7.05 1.69 6.34
N VAL A 421 6.49 2.41 7.32
CA VAL A 421 7.20 3.50 8.01
C VAL A 421 8.41 2.96 8.76
N GLU A 422 8.24 1.84 9.47
CA GLU A 422 9.34 1.21 10.20
C GLU A 422 10.46 0.73 9.29
N GLY A 423 10.13 0.10 8.17
CA GLY A 423 11.10 -0.35 7.18
C GLY A 423 11.84 0.83 6.54
N LEU A 424 11.11 1.82 6.02
CA LEU A 424 11.68 2.97 5.31
C LEU A 424 12.55 3.84 6.22
N ALA A 425 12.17 4.05 7.48
CA ALA A 425 13.00 4.85 8.40
C ALA A 425 14.19 4.08 8.99
N LYS A 426 14.22 2.74 8.91
CA LYS A 426 15.41 1.93 9.24
C LYS A 426 16.39 1.83 8.08
N ASP A 427 15.91 2.02 6.86
CA ASP A 427 16.73 1.99 5.65
C ASP A 427 17.80 3.11 5.67
N ASP A 428 19.02 2.76 5.29
CA ASP A 428 20.15 3.68 5.23
C ASP A 428 20.52 4.09 3.80
N GLU A 429 19.90 3.49 2.80
CA GLU A 429 20.07 3.83 1.39
C GLU A 429 19.03 4.85 0.91
N LEU A 430 17.87 4.95 1.57
CA LEU A 430 16.79 5.87 1.21
C LEU A 430 16.63 7.02 2.22
N ASP A 431 16.20 8.20 1.74
CA ASP A 431 15.78 9.35 2.56
C ASP A 431 14.25 9.43 2.62
N LEU A 432 13.63 8.96 3.71
CA LEU A 432 12.19 9.05 3.92
C LEU A 432 11.78 10.50 4.22
N VAL A 433 11.25 11.19 3.20
CA VAL A 433 10.89 12.61 3.30
C VAL A 433 9.64 12.82 4.17
N GLY A 434 8.69 11.90 4.13
CA GLY A 434 7.47 11.96 4.93
C GLY A 434 6.50 10.83 4.62
N VAL A 435 5.34 10.88 5.26
CA VAL A 435 4.21 9.97 5.04
C VAL A 435 3.01 10.81 4.66
N ILE A 436 2.46 10.61 3.47
CA ILE A 436 1.31 11.33 2.96
C ILE A 436 0.07 10.46 3.17
N PHE A 437 -0.88 10.95 3.93
CA PHE A 437 -2.21 10.35 4.05
C PHE A 437 -3.16 11.02 3.06
N VAL A 438 -3.81 10.23 2.22
CA VAL A 438 -4.79 10.71 1.23
C VAL A 438 -6.08 9.92 1.40
N GLY A 439 -7.23 10.58 1.31
CA GLY A 439 -8.51 9.89 1.40
C GLY A 439 -8.96 9.32 0.07
N SER A 440 -9.94 8.43 0.14
CA SER A 440 -10.57 7.77 -1.01
C SER A 440 -12.03 8.23 -1.18
N PRO A 441 -12.32 9.37 -1.84
CA PRO A 441 -13.67 9.91 -1.97
C PRO A 441 -14.65 8.92 -2.62
N GLN A 442 -15.95 9.02 -2.31
CA GLN A 442 -16.94 8.18 -3.00
C GLN A 442 -17.21 8.65 -4.43
N VAL A 443 -17.18 9.96 -4.66
CA VAL A 443 -17.56 10.57 -5.93
C VAL A 443 -16.38 10.57 -6.90
N ASN A 444 -16.56 10.00 -8.09
CA ASN A 444 -15.48 9.83 -9.08
C ASN A 444 -14.76 11.13 -9.46
N ASP A 445 -15.48 12.25 -9.60
CA ASP A 445 -14.85 13.54 -9.92
C ASP A 445 -13.93 14.01 -8.78
N GLU A 446 -14.31 13.73 -7.52
CA GLU A 446 -13.49 14.03 -6.35
C GLU A 446 -12.27 13.11 -6.30
N LYS A 447 -12.39 11.82 -6.65
CA LYS A 447 -11.26 10.88 -6.76
C LYS A 447 -10.16 11.44 -7.68
N LEU A 448 -10.55 11.88 -8.87
CA LEU A 448 -9.63 12.46 -9.86
C LEU A 448 -9.00 13.76 -9.35
N TRP A 449 -9.81 14.63 -8.72
CA TRP A 449 -9.34 15.89 -8.18
C TRP A 449 -8.35 15.70 -7.02
N VAL A 450 -8.68 14.87 -6.03
CA VAL A 450 -7.81 14.55 -4.89
C VAL A 450 -6.50 13.91 -5.36
N SER A 451 -6.59 12.94 -6.27
CA SER A 451 -5.41 12.27 -6.82
C SER A 451 -4.49 13.24 -7.57
N GLU A 452 -5.04 14.20 -8.32
CA GLU A 452 -4.24 15.23 -8.99
C GLU A 452 -3.54 16.18 -8.00
N ARG A 453 -4.16 16.50 -6.85
CA ARG A 453 -3.51 17.25 -5.76
C ARG A 453 -2.35 16.47 -5.15
N LEU A 454 -2.49 15.15 -4.97
CA LEU A 454 -1.38 14.28 -4.56
C LEU A 454 -0.24 14.37 -5.59
N GLY A 455 -0.54 14.25 -6.88
CA GLY A 455 0.46 14.39 -7.94
C GLY A 455 1.24 15.70 -7.87
N SER A 456 0.54 16.84 -7.70
CA SER A 456 1.18 18.15 -7.53
C SER A 456 2.11 18.20 -6.31
N MET A 457 1.71 17.56 -5.20
CA MET A 457 2.52 17.46 -4.00
C MET A 457 3.78 16.62 -4.23
N LEU A 458 3.67 15.46 -4.89
CA LEU A 458 4.81 14.59 -5.21
C LEU A 458 5.86 15.32 -6.06
N GLU A 459 5.43 16.06 -7.08
CA GLU A 459 6.32 16.88 -7.93
C GLU A 459 7.00 18.00 -7.14
N SER A 460 6.25 18.67 -6.26
CA SER A 460 6.75 19.80 -5.47
C SER A 460 7.76 19.38 -4.39
N LEU A 461 7.74 18.12 -3.97
CA LEU A 461 8.65 17.57 -2.96
C LEU A 461 9.98 17.08 -3.55
N ASP A 462 10.09 17.03 -4.88
CA ASP A 462 11.27 16.56 -5.62
C ASP A 462 11.69 15.16 -5.16
N LEU A 463 10.85 14.17 -5.49
CA LEU A 463 10.95 12.78 -5.03
C LEU A 463 11.51 11.87 -6.12
N ASP A 464 12.43 10.99 -5.72
CA ASP A 464 13.05 9.95 -6.54
C ASP A 464 12.24 8.65 -6.57
N GLY A 465 11.30 8.47 -5.64
CA GLY A 465 10.46 7.27 -5.57
C GLY A 465 9.30 7.39 -4.60
N ALA A 466 8.27 6.56 -4.79
CA ALA A 466 7.12 6.47 -3.91
C ALA A 466 6.67 5.02 -3.68
N ILE A 467 6.29 4.70 -2.44
CA ILE A 467 5.44 3.54 -2.15
C ILE A 467 4.03 4.07 -1.93
N ILE A 468 3.05 3.49 -2.60
CA ILE A 468 1.63 3.81 -2.42
C ILE A 468 0.94 2.55 -1.91
N THR A 469 0.14 2.68 -0.85
CA THR A 469 -0.61 1.57 -0.27
C THR A 469 -2.03 2.01 0.08
N THR A 470 -2.97 1.07 0.11
CA THR A 470 -4.37 1.32 0.50
C THR A 470 -4.88 0.17 1.37
N GLU A 471 -5.62 0.50 2.42
CA GLU A 471 -6.45 -0.49 3.12
C GLU A 471 -7.77 -0.70 2.35
N GLY A 472 -8.43 -1.85 2.54
CA GLY A 472 -9.66 -2.17 1.80
C GLY A 472 -9.43 -2.61 0.35
N PHE A 473 -10.52 -2.70 -0.41
CA PHE A 473 -10.52 -3.12 -1.82
C PHE A 473 -11.78 -2.65 -2.56
N GLY A 474 -11.82 -2.82 -3.88
CA GLY A 474 -12.99 -2.47 -4.68
C GLY A 474 -13.01 -0.99 -5.06
N ASN A 475 -13.94 -0.20 -4.53
CA ASN A 475 -14.09 1.20 -4.96
C ASN A 475 -12.88 2.09 -4.61
N ASN A 476 -12.15 1.79 -3.53
CA ASN A 476 -10.90 2.46 -3.14
C ASN A 476 -9.77 2.17 -4.14
N HIS A 477 -9.76 0.97 -4.75
CA HIS A 477 -8.73 0.62 -5.73
C HIS A 477 -8.70 1.55 -6.94
N ILE A 478 -9.82 2.22 -7.24
CA ILE A 478 -9.87 3.25 -8.27
C ILE A 478 -8.95 4.43 -7.88
N ASP A 479 -9.06 4.94 -6.65
CA ASP A 479 -8.20 6.01 -6.13
C ASP A 479 -6.73 5.58 -6.13
N PHE A 480 -6.46 4.40 -5.58
CA PHE A 480 -5.13 3.81 -5.47
C PHE A 480 -4.41 3.73 -6.82
N ILE A 481 -5.11 3.23 -7.83
CA ILE A 481 -4.58 3.14 -9.20
C ILE A 481 -4.45 4.52 -9.85
N GLN A 482 -5.31 5.48 -9.52
CA GLN A 482 -5.12 6.86 -9.95
C GLN A 482 -3.89 7.49 -9.28
N HIS A 483 -3.65 7.26 -7.99
CA HIS A 483 -2.49 7.77 -7.25
C HIS A 483 -1.17 7.24 -7.85
N ILE A 484 -1.09 5.94 -8.14
CA ILE A 484 0.03 5.34 -8.90
C ILE A 484 0.18 6.04 -10.26
N GLY A 485 -0.94 6.31 -10.94
CA GLY A 485 -0.95 7.06 -12.19
C GLY A 485 -0.36 8.46 -12.09
N GLN A 486 -0.59 9.16 -10.98
CA GLN A 486 -0.11 10.53 -10.78
C GLN A 486 1.39 10.59 -10.53
N ALA A 487 1.94 9.60 -9.79
CA ALA A 487 3.38 9.42 -9.65
C ALA A 487 4.03 9.10 -11.01
N GLY A 488 3.51 8.10 -11.72
CA GLY A 488 4.07 7.65 -12.99
C GLY A 488 4.01 8.70 -14.11
N LYS A 489 2.95 9.52 -14.19
CA LYS A 489 2.85 10.65 -15.15
C LYS A 489 3.96 11.69 -14.97
N ARG A 490 4.54 11.77 -13.78
CA ARG A 490 5.64 12.69 -13.43
C ARG A 490 7.01 12.04 -13.49
N GLY A 491 7.07 10.79 -13.95
CA GLY A 491 8.32 10.04 -14.04
C GLY A 491 8.85 9.56 -12.70
N ILE A 492 8.04 9.56 -11.64
CA ILE A 492 8.44 9.09 -10.30
C ILE A 492 8.25 7.55 -10.26
N PRO A 493 9.32 6.76 -10.05
CA PRO A 493 9.23 5.33 -9.77
C PRO A 493 8.27 5.04 -8.62
N VAL A 494 7.35 4.11 -8.83
CA VAL A 494 6.28 3.82 -7.86
C VAL A 494 6.07 2.33 -7.69
N VAL A 495 5.89 1.91 -6.43
CA VAL A 495 5.45 0.56 -6.04
C VAL A 495 4.11 0.66 -5.34
N GLY A 496 3.12 -0.10 -5.82
CA GLY A 496 1.83 -0.25 -5.16
C GLY A 496 1.85 -1.43 -4.17
N VAL A 497 1.17 -1.30 -3.04
CA VAL A 497 0.99 -2.36 -2.04
C VAL A 497 -0.47 -2.44 -1.65
N SER A 498 -1.11 -3.59 -1.87
CA SER A 498 -2.54 -3.77 -1.58
C SER A 498 -2.91 -5.25 -1.62
N PHE A 499 -4.01 -5.60 -0.98
CA PHE A 499 -4.76 -6.82 -1.28
C PHE A 499 -5.33 -6.76 -2.71
N CYS A 500 -4.80 -7.59 -3.62
CA CYS A 500 -5.15 -7.62 -5.05
C CYS A 500 -5.39 -9.04 -5.59
N ALA A 501 -5.65 -10.01 -4.70
CA ALA A 501 -6.02 -11.37 -5.07
C ALA A 501 -7.43 -11.42 -5.72
N TYR A 502 -8.06 -12.59 -5.82
CA TYR A 502 -9.28 -12.76 -6.62
C TYR A 502 -10.44 -11.84 -6.24
N GLN A 503 -10.72 -11.63 -4.95
CA GLN A 503 -11.80 -10.73 -4.53
C GLN A 503 -11.42 -9.25 -4.58
N GLY A 504 -10.12 -8.97 -4.42
CA GLY A 504 -9.54 -7.62 -4.51
C GLY A 504 -9.02 -7.28 -5.90
N GLN A 505 -9.38 -8.03 -6.93
CA GLN A 505 -8.81 -7.86 -8.26
C GLN A 505 -9.07 -6.43 -8.77
N LEU A 506 -8.00 -5.80 -9.27
CA LEU A 506 -8.09 -4.44 -9.80
C LEU A 506 -9.00 -4.41 -11.03
N VAL A 507 -10.17 -3.80 -10.88
CA VAL A 507 -11.15 -3.61 -11.97
C VAL A 507 -10.74 -2.53 -12.97
N VAL A 508 -9.82 -1.64 -12.58
CA VAL A 508 -9.26 -0.59 -13.43
C VAL A 508 -7.74 -0.73 -13.44
N GLY A 509 -7.17 -0.88 -14.62
CA GLY A 509 -5.72 -0.90 -14.81
C GLY A 509 -5.12 0.49 -15.00
N ASN A 510 -3.81 0.59 -14.81
CA ASN A 510 -3.03 1.77 -15.18
C ASN A 510 -1.66 1.33 -15.67
N LYS A 511 -1.20 1.89 -16.80
CA LYS A 511 0.09 1.56 -17.41
C LYS A 511 1.31 1.80 -16.49
N TYR A 512 1.16 2.57 -15.42
CA TYR A 512 2.22 2.82 -14.44
C TYR A 512 2.22 1.82 -13.27
N ALA A 513 1.14 1.06 -13.07
CA ALA A 513 1.02 0.00 -12.06
C ALA A 513 1.78 -1.26 -12.49
N THR A 514 3.11 -1.12 -12.65
CA THR A 514 4.03 -2.15 -13.15
C THR A 514 4.81 -2.84 -12.03
N ALA A 515 4.70 -2.35 -10.81
CA ALA A 515 5.38 -2.86 -9.63
C ALA A 515 4.35 -2.90 -8.50
N MET A 516 3.94 -4.11 -8.12
CA MET A 516 2.86 -4.37 -7.17
C MET A 516 3.31 -5.42 -6.16
N VAL A 517 3.03 -5.17 -4.88
CA VAL A 517 3.25 -6.12 -3.79
C VAL A 517 1.90 -6.51 -3.19
N GLU A 518 1.67 -7.82 -3.14
CA GLU A 518 0.43 -8.43 -2.66
C GLU A 518 0.45 -8.67 -1.14
N GLU A 519 -0.74 -8.56 -0.54
CA GLU A 519 -1.00 -8.67 0.91
C GLU A 519 -1.88 -9.87 1.28
N ASN A 520 -2.51 -10.53 0.31
CA ASN A 520 -3.42 -11.64 0.57
C ASN A 520 -2.79 -12.75 1.43
N MET A 521 -3.48 -13.09 2.50
CA MET A 521 -3.16 -14.20 3.39
C MET A 521 -4.16 -15.34 3.32
N ASP A 522 -5.24 -15.23 2.54
CA ASP A 522 -6.23 -16.29 2.37
C ASP A 522 -5.81 -17.30 1.29
N LYS A 523 -6.01 -18.60 1.53
CA LYS A 523 -5.67 -19.64 0.54
C LYS A 523 -6.54 -19.58 -0.70
N GLY A 524 -7.79 -19.17 -0.56
CA GLY A 524 -8.72 -18.98 -1.65
C GLY A 524 -8.48 -17.70 -2.44
N GLY A 525 -7.75 -16.72 -1.88
CA GLY A 525 -7.56 -15.39 -2.46
C GLY A 525 -8.74 -14.44 -2.23
N PHE A 526 -9.50 -14.64 -1.16
CA PHE A 526 -10.68 -13.86 -0.81
C PHE A 526 -10.52 -13.13 0.53
N GLU A 527 -11.35 -12.11 0.72
CA GLU A 527 -11.69 -11.56 2.03
C GLU A 527 -12.32 -12.69 2.87
N ASN A 528 -11.71 -12.97 4.02
CA ASN A 528 -12.00 -14.16 4.84
C ASN A 528 -12.67 -13.82 6.17
N ASP A 529 -13.12 -12.58 6.37
CA ASP A 529 -13.73 -12.06 7.59
C ASP A 529 -12.85 -12.15 8.86
N ILE A 530 -11.55 -12.43 8.73
CA ILE A 530 -10.62 -12.48 9.86
C ILE A 530 -9.94 -11.13 10.00
N ALA A 531 -10.24 -10.39 11.06
CA ALA A 531 -9.77 -9.02 11.25
C ALA A 531 -8.24 -8.91 11.13
N GLY A 532 -7.78 -7.99 10.28
CA GLY A 532 -6.37 -7.65 10.05
C GLY A 532 -5.52 -8.73 9.37
N CYS A 533 -6.15 -9.75 8.76
CA CYS A 533 -5.45 -10.89 8.15
C CYS A 533 -4.62 -10.51 6.91
N SER A 534 -5.20 -9.77 5.95
CA SER A 534 -4.57 -9.39 4.68
C SER A 534 -4.23 -7.90 4.67
N CYS A 535 -3.30 -7.50 5.55
CA CYS A 535 -2.80 -6.11 5.68
C CYS A 535 -1.29 -6.06 5.51
N VAL A 536 -0.72 -4.85 5.43
CA VAL A 536 0.75 -4.66 5.42
C VAL A 536 1.39 -5.32 6.65
N THR A 537 2.40 -6.16 6.40
CA THR A 537 3.27 -6.78 7.43
C THR A 537 4.73 -6.36 7.25
N PRO A 538 5.66 -6.66 8.19
CA PRO A 538 7.08 -6.43 7.99
C PRO A 538 7.65 -7.10 6.74
N GLU A 539 7.18 -8.29 6.39
CA GLU A 539 7.58 -9.02 5.18
C GLU A 539 7.06 -8.32 3.91
N VAL A 540 5.81 -7.85 3.93
CA VAL A 540 5.23 -7.03 2.83
C VAL A 540 6.07 -5.76 2.65
N ALA A 541 6.37 -5.06 3.75
CA ALA A 541 7.17 -3.83 3.71
C ALA A 541 8.57 -4.06 3.16
N ALA A 542 9.26 -5.13 3.60
CA ALA A 542 10.58 -5.49 3.07
C ALA A 542 10.55 -5.75 1.56
N ARG A 543 9.53 -6.47 1.05
CA ARG A 543 9.32 -6.68 -0.39
C ARG A 543 9.10 -5.37 -1.13
N ALA A 544 8.24 -4.49 -0.61
CA ALA A 544 7.90 -3.22 -1.24
C ALA A 544 9.11 -2.27 -1.32
N ILE A 545 9.88 -2.16 -0.24
CA ILE A 545 11.08 -1.32 -0.18
C ILE A 545 12.14 -1.84 -1.16
N GLN A 546 12.41 -3.15 -1.17
CA GLN A 546 13.37 -3.70 -2.13
C GLN A 546 12.89 -3.52 -3.57
N MET A 547 11.60 -3.73 -3.84
CA MET A 547 11.03 -3.53 -5.17
C MET A 547 11.16 -2.07 -5.62
N LEU A 548 11.02 -1.10 -4.71
CA LEU A 548 11.20 0.31 -5.02
C LEU A 548 12.65 0.61 -5.42
N LYS A 549 13.62 0.13 -4.64
CA LYS A 549 15.06 0.27 -4.96
C LYS A 549 15.37 -0.30 -6.35
N ASN A 550 14.93 -1.52 -6.61
CA ASN A 550 15.09 -2.18 -7.91
C ASN A 550 14.46 -1.35 -9.05
N LYS A 551 13.27 -0.80 -8.83
CA LYS A 551 12.58 0.02 -9.83
C LYS A 551 13.34 1.32 -10.15
N MET A 552 13.86 1.99 -9.12
CA MET A 552 14.67 3.20 -9.26
C MET A 552 15.99 2.93 -9.99
N GLU A 553 16.61 1.78 -9.76
CA GLU A 553 17.82 1.33 -10.47
C GLU A 553 17.56 0.84 -11.90
N GLY A 554 16.30 0.79 -12.34
CA GLY A 554 15.93 0.32 -13.68
C GLY A 554 15.98 -1.20 -13.85
N VAL A 555 15.98 -1.96 -12.75
CA VAL A 555 15.88 -3.42 -12.78
C VAL A 555 14.52 -3.82 -13.37
N GLU A 556 14.54 -4.75 -14.31
CA GLU A 556 13.33 -5.25 -14.95
C GLU A 556 12.43 -5.95 -13.93
N ILE A 557 11.17 -5.52 -13.88
CA ILE A 557 10.10 -6.18 -13.11
C ILE A 557 9.25 -6.96 -14.10
N LYS A 558 9.16 -8.28 -13.87
CA LYS A 558 8.37 -9.16 -14.72
C LYS A 558 6.89 -8.80 -14.61
N PRO A 559 6.12 -8.91 -15.71
CA PRO A 559 4.67 -8.80 -15.66
C PRO A 559 4.06 -9.77 -14.64
N ALA A 560 2.99 -9.34 -13.97
CA ALA A 560 2.23 -10.20 -13.07
C ALA A 560 1.55 -11.34 -13.84
N GLU A 561 1.38 -12.48 -13.16
CA GLU A 561 0.55 -13.58 -13.68
C GLU A 561 -0.91 -13.13 -13.77
N LYS A 562 -1.68 -13.70 -14.72
CA LYS A 562 -3.10 -13.36 -14.89
C LYS A 562 -3.96 -13.76 -13.68
N LYS A 563 -3.55 -14.80 -12.97
CA LYS A 563 -4.21 -15.33 -11.79
C LYS A 563 -3.29 -15.14 -10.60
N TRP A 564 -3.89 -14.81 -9.47
CA TRP A 564 -3.14 -14.69 -8.24
C TRP A 564 -2.47 -16.03 -7.89
N ASN A 565 -1.20 -15.96 -7.49
CA ASN A 565 -0.37 -17.13 -7.20
C ASN A 565 0.62 -16.82 -6.07
N ASN A 566 0.44 -17.50 -4.93
CA ASN A 566 1.29 -17.31 -3.75
C ASN A 566 2.74 -17.81 -3.97
N ASP A 567 2.98 -18.69 -4.93
CA ASP A 567 4.35 -19.18 -5.22
C ASP A 567 5.26 -18.03 -5.68
N VAL A 568 4.70 -17.02 -6.36
CA VAL A 568 5.43 -15.81 -6.76
C VAL A 568 5.88 -15.02 -5.53
N ILE A 569 4.99 -14.88 -4.53
CA ILE A 569 5.27 -14.19 -3.27
C ILE A 569 6.36 -14.95 -2.49
N ASN A 570 6.23 -16.27 -2.38
CA ASN A 570 7.20 -17.11 -1.68
C ASN A 570 8.57 -17.17 -2.39
N ALA A 571 8.60 -17.11 -3.72
CA ALA A 571 9.84 -16.97 -4.47
C ALA A 571 10.54 -15.63 -4.15
N ASN A 572 9.79 -14.53 -4.09
CA ASN A 572 10.32 -13.23 -3.68
C ASN A 572 10.80 -13.22 -2.22
N ASN A 573 10.05 -13.85 -1.30
CA ASN A 573 10.46 -14.01 0.10
C ASN A 573 11.80 -14.73 0.21
N LYS A 574 11.95 -15.84 -0.53
CA LYS A 574 13.18 -16.62 -0.54
C LYS A 574 14.39 -15.80 -1.02
N ILE A 575 14.22 -14.95 -2.03
CA ILE A 575 15.28 -14.05 -2.52
C ILE A 575 15.72 -13.08 -1.42
N LEU A 576 14.77 -12.58 -0.63
CA LEU A 576 15.02 -11.64 0.46
C LEU A 576 15.39 -12.30 1.80
N GLY A 577 15.42 -13.63 1.87
CA GLY A 577 15.65 -14.35 3.13
C GLY A 577 14.49 -14.24 4.14
N LEU A 578 13.29 -13.90 3.66
CA LEU A 578 12.07 -13.81 4.46
C LEU A 578 11.43 -15.20 4.65
N PRO A 579 10.63 -15.41 5.71
CA PRO A 579 9.88 -16.65 5.88
C PRO A 579 8.88 -16.87 4.75
N GLU A 580 8.50 -18.14 4.56
CA GLU A 580 7.42 -18.50 3.64
C GLU A 580 6.07 -17.97 4.16
N THR A 581 5.30 -17.33 3.28
CA THR A 581 3.95 -16.89 3.58
C THR A 581 3.04 -18.11 3.73
N LYS A 582 2.55 -18.33 4.95
CA LYS A 582 1.58 -19.39 5.26
C LYS A 582 0.17 -18.83 5.18
N LEU A 583 -0.57 -19.32 4.19
CA LEU A 583 -1.94 -18.89 3.95
C LEU A 583 -2.92 -19.55 4.92
N VAL A 584 -4.01 -18.84 5.22
CA VAL A 584 -5.12 -19.30 6.06
C VAL A 584 -6.07 -20.13 5.23
N GLU A 585 -6.49 -21.28 5.79
CA GLU A 585 -7.60 -22.08 5.26
C GLU A 585 -8.88 -21.75 6.01
N SER A 586 -9.51 -20.61 5.68
CA SER A 586 -10.75 -20.16 6.32
C SER A 586 -11.98 -20.95 5.86
N GLY A 587 -11.88 -21.71 4.77
CA GLY A 587 -13.00 -22.45 4.19
C GLY A 587 -14.08 -21.54 3.58
N THR A 588 -13.78 -20.25 3.35
CA THR A 588 -14.66 -19.34 2.62
C THR A 588 -14.88 -19.87 1.21
N LEU A 589 -16.12 -20.31 0.96
CA LEU A 589 -16.62 -20.63 -0.37
C LEU A 589 -17.38 -19.39 -0.83
N HIS A 590 -16.70 -18.46 -1.50
CA HIS A 590 -17.36 -17.34 -2.18
C HIS A 590 -17.75 -17.72 -3.60
#